data_AF-A0A2M7FCS5-F1
#
_entry.id   AF-A0A2M7FCS5-F1
#
_cell.length_a   1.000
_cell.length_b   1.000
_cell.length_c   1.000
_cell.angle_alpha   90.00
_cell.angle_beta   90.00
_cell.angle_gamma   90.00
#
_symmetry.space_group_name_H-M   'P 1'
#
loop_
_entity.id
_entity.type
_entity.pdbx_description
1 polymer ?
#
loop_
_entity_poly.entity_id
_entity_poly.type
_entity_poly.pdbx_seq_one_letter_code
_entity_poly.pdbx_strand_id
1 'polypeptide(L)'
;MGKVWNLHVCFASNGFSKEYWSGDLRRTACEWGDIVFSPIESLEFFLPTKHVILLSGMEKYNFFVEVSENLGGGKPCIEAFWLCGKLPGIDTTEMWRVGNQRVIRERKPFGREWGGAATRGWKAGNISGIVTSKLVSITSRDNHGLA
;
A
#
# COMPACT_ATOMS: atom_id res chain seq x y z
N MET A 1 -10.09 16.60 -11.78
CA MET A 1 -9.19 15.50 -11.37
C MET A 1 -10.01 14.45 -10.65
N GLY A 2 -10.03 13.22 -11.17
CA GLY A 2 -10.91 12.14 -10.69
C GLY A 2 -10.64 11.73 -9.24
N LYS A 3 -11.62 11.10 -8.62
CA LYS A 3 -11.54 10.49 -7.27
C LYS A 3 -10.69 9.22 -7.36
N VAL A 4 -9.37 9.33 -7.25
CA VAL A 4 -8.49 8.20 -7.57
C VAL A 4 -8.08 7.40 -6.33
N TRP A 5 -8.12 6.07 -6.48
CA TRP A 5 -7.64 5.07 -5.53
C TRP A 5 -6.48 4.35 -6.20
N ASN A 6 -5.27 4.88 -6.07
CA ASN A 6 -4.08 4.33 -6.73
C ASN A 6 -3.02 3.95 -5.71
N LEU A 7 -2.31 2.88 -6.05
CA LEU A 7 -1.05 2.53 -5.45
C LEU A 7 0.07 3.16 -6.29
N HIS A 8 1.00 3.82 -5.60
CA HIS A 8 2.28 4.22 -6.15
C HIS A 8 3.38 3.54 -5.35
N VAL A 9 4.35 2.95 -6.05
CA VAL A 9 5.48 2.24 -5.42
C VAL A 9 6.77 2.75 -6.02
N CYS A 10 7.66 3.26 -5.17
CA CYS A 10 9.01 3.64 -5.55
C CYS A 10 9.97 2.51 -5.20
N PHE A 11 10.81 2.11 -6.14
CA PHE A 11 11.82 1.09 -5.97
C PHE A 11 13.22 1.70 -5.92
N ALA A 12 14.04 1.16 -5.03
CA ALA A 12 15.44 1.53 -4.91
C ALA A 12 16.19 1.11 -6.17
N SER A 13 17.10 1.97 -6.63
CA SER A 13 17.97 1.64 -7.75
C SER A 13 19.27 2.44 -7.66
N ASN A 14 20.33 1.89 -8.26
CA ASN A 14 21.66 2.49 -8.34
C ASN A 14 21.69 3.65 -9.36
N GLY A 15 20.88 4.68 -9.15
CA GLY A 15 20.95 5.96 -9.89
C GLY A 15 19.68 6.42 -10.60
N PHE A 16 18.65 5.56 -10.74
CA PHE A 16 17.35 5.96 -11.31
C PHE A 16 16.20 5.29 -10.55
N SER A 17 15.45 6.01 -9.72
CA SER A 17 14.27 5.46 -9.07
C SER A 17 13.33 4.87 -10.12
N LYS A 18 12.91 3.62 -9.92
CA LYS A 18 11.85 3.02 -10.73
C LYS A 18 10.54 3.21 -10.00
N GLU A 19 9.50 3.52 -10.73
CA GLU A 19 8.17 3.75 -10.16
C GLU A 19 7.16 2.80 -10.79
N TYR A 20 6.17 2.42 -9.98
CA TYR A 20 4.97 1.74 -10.45
C TYR A 20 3.75 2.52 -10.01
N TRP A 21 2.85 2.78 -10.96
CA TRP A 21 1.56 3.41 -10.73
C TRP A 21 0.45 2.45 -11.14
N SER A 22 -0.47 2.16 -10.22
CA SER A 22 -1.65 1.36 -10.54
C SER A 22 -2.72 2.18 -11.26
N GLY A 23 -3.61 1.50 -11.98
CA GLY A 23 -4.93 2.06 -12.31
C GLY A 23 -5.79 2.28 -11.05
N ASP A 24 -7.03 2.76 -11.24
CA ASP A 24 -7.99 2.88 -10.13
C ASP A 24 -8.35 1.48 -9.61
N LEU A 25 -7.87 1.15 -8.41
CA LEU A 25 -7.94 -0.20 -7.83
C LEU A 25 -9.35 -0.69 -7.52
N ARG A 26 -10.37 0.16 -7.67
CA ARG A 26 -11.77 -0.25 -7.62
C ARG A 26 -12.26 -0.89 -8.92
N ARG A 27 -11.49 -0.73 -10.00
CA ARG A 27 -11.88 -1.06 -11.38
C ARG A 27 -10.89 -1.97 -12.07
N THR A 28 -9.61 -1.83 -11.76
CA THR A 28 -8.52 -2.56 -12.40
C THR A 28 -7.76 -3.39 -11.38
N ALA A 29 -7.23 -4.53 -11.82
CA ALA A 29 -6.30 -5.31 -11.02
C ALA A 29 -5.07 -4.45 -10.64
N CYS A 30 -4.54 -4.68 -9.44
CA CYS A 30 -3.36 -3.95 -8.98
C CYS A 30 -2.07 -4.45 -9.63
N GLU A 31 -2.03 -5.69 -10.13
CA GLU A 31 -0.82 -6.30 -10.76
C GLU A 31 0.48 -6.21 -9.92
N TRP A 32 0.38 -5.76 -8.66
CA TRP A 32 1.50 -5.47 -7.78
C TRP A 32 2.35 -6.73 -7.57
N GLY A 33 1.68 -7.88 -7.45
CA GLY A 33 2.31 -9.18 -7.25
C GLY A 33 3.31 -9.50 -8.35
N ASP A 34 2.99 -9.13 -9.60
CA ASP A 34 3.75 -9.49 -10.80
C ASP A 34 4.95 -8.57 -11.06
N ILE A 35 5.05 -7.45 -10.33
CA ILE A 35 6.18 -6.52 -10.45
C ILE A 35 7.45 -7.16 -9.87
N VAL A 36 8.46 -7.36 -10.70
CA VAL A 36 9.75 -7.97 -10.30
C VAL A 36 10.73 -7.00 -9.64
N PHE A 37 10.46 -5.69 -9.63
CA PHE A 37 11.35 -4.70 -9.03
C PHE A 37 11.38 -4.78 -7.50
N SER A 38 12.59 -4.68 -6.95
CA SER A 38 12.90 -4.78 -5.52
C SER A 38 14.35 -4.28 -5.31
N PRO A 39 14.67 -3.64 -4.17
CA PRO A 39 13.82 -3.40 -3.01
C PRO A 39 12.93 -2.14 -3.14
N ILE A 40 11.86 -2.06 -2.35
CA ILE A 40 10.93 -0.92 -2.29
C ILE A 40 11.44 0.17 -1.34
N GLU A 41 11.46 1.42 -1.78
CA GLU A 41 11.79 2.57 -0.93
C GLU A 41 10.55 3.11 -0.21
N SER A 42 9.46 3.28 -0.96
CA SER A 42 8.19 3.77 -0.44
C SER A 42 7.00 3.13 -1.14
N LEU A 43 5.89 3.09 -0.39
CA LEU A 43 4.59 2.66 -0.86
C LEU A 43 3.58 3.73 -0.45
N GLU A 44 2.87 4.25 -1.44
CA GLU A 44 1.91 5.35 -1.31
C GLU A 44 0.55 4.91 -1.81
N PHE A 45 -0.49 5.17 -1.02
CA PHE A 45 -1.87 4.93 -1.44
C PHE A 45 -2.69 6.21 -1.43
N PHE A 46 -3.06 6.64 -2.64
CA PHE A 46 -3.80 7.86 -2.88
C PHE A 46 -5.28 7.64 -2.63
N LEU A 47 -5.87 8.51 -1.81
CA LEU A 47 -7.28 8.50 -1.47
C LEU A 47 -8.03 9.60 -2.22
N PRO A 48 -9.31 9.40 -2.53
CA PRO A 48 -10.13 10.40 -3.21
C PRO A 48 -10.34 11.69 -2.38
N THR A 49 -10.02 11.64 -1.09
CA THR A 49 -10.09 12.76 -0.14
C THR A 49 -8.87 13.68 -0.20
N LYS A 50 -7.97 13.53 -1.19
CA LYS A 50 -6.69 14.24 -1.27
C LYS A 50 -5.78 13.95 -0.08
N HIS A 51 -5.81 12.71 0.39
CA HIS A 51 -4.86 12.22 1.38
C HIS A 51 -4.07 11.06 0.78
N VAL A 52 -2.87 10.84 1.30
CA VAL A 52 -2.02 9.70 0.94
C VAL A 52 -1.63 8.98 2.22
N ILE A 53 -1.73 7.66 2.20
CA ILE A 53 -1.08 6.81 3.19
C ILE A 53 0.32 6.51 2.67
N LEU A 54 1.34 6.94 3.40
CA LEU A 54 2.75 6.74 3.05
C LEU A 54 3.39 5.76 4.02
N LEU A 55 3.98 4.70 3.47
CA LEU A 55 4.89 3.78 4.14
C LEU A 55 6.30 3.90 3.52
N SER A 56 7.34 4.04 4.33
CA SER A 56 8.74 4.02 3.85
C SER A 56 9.71 3.49 4.92
N GLY A 57 10.92 3.11 4.50
CA GLY A 57 11.99 2.64 5.40
C GLY A 57 11.71 1.29 6.07
N MET A 58 10.84 0.46 5.52
CA MET A 58 10.44 -0.84 6.09
C MET A 58 11.20 -2.01 5.47
N GLU A 59 11.31 -3.14 6.18
CA GLU A 59 12.00 -4.34 5.69
C GLU A 59 11.27 -5.05 4.57
N LYS A 60 9.94 -5.04 4.64
CA LYS A 60 9.06 -5.66 3.65
C LYS A 60 7.78 -4.86 3.55
N TYR A 61 7.16 -4.89 2.38
CA TYR A 61 5.87 -4.28 2.11
C TYR A 61 4.90 -5.31 1.56
N ASN A 62 3.62 -5.13 1.87
CA ASN A 62 2.55 -5.91 1.26
C ASN A 62 1.35 -5.00 0.96
N PHE A 63 0.65 -5.30 -0.11
CA PHE A 63 -0.60 -4.67 -0.48
C PHE A 63 -1.59 -5.75 -0.92
N PHE A 64 -2.79 -5.73 -0.37
CA PHE A 64 -3.85 -6.66 -0.78
C PHE A 64 -5.23 -6.04 -0.63
N VAL A 65 -6.19 -6.64 -1.33
CA VAL A 65 -7.60 -6.24 -1.33
C VAL A 65 -8.40 -7.30 -0.60
N GLU A 66 -9.14 -6.89 0.41
CA GLU A 66 -10.14 -7.71 1.08
C GLU A 66 -11.42 -7.69 0.25
N VAL A 67 -11.88 -8.86 -0.16
CA VAL A 67 -13.05 -9.04 -1.02
C VAL A 67 -13.98 -10.04 -0.35
N SER A 68 -15.28 -9.73 -0.33
CA SER A 68 -16.34 -10.62 0.10
C SER A 68 -17.15 -11.11 -1.10
N GLU A 69 -17.66 -12.34 -1.04
CA GLU A 69 -18.60 -12.88 -2.02
C GLU A 69 -19.72 -13.63 -1.29
N ASN A 70 -20.96 -13.41 -1.72
CA ASN A 70 -22.10 -14.14 -1.18
C ASN A 70 -22.07 -15.60 -1.66
N LEU A 71 -22.17 -16.54 -0.71
CA LEU A 71 -22.16 -17.98 -1.02
C LEU A 71 -23.33 -18.43 -1.92
N GLY A 72 -24.44 -17.69 -1.93
CA GLY A 72 -25.58 -17.93 -2.82
C GLY A 72 -25.38 -17.43 -4.26
N GLY A 73 -24.18 -16.96 -4.60
CA GLY A 73 -23.86 -16.29 -5.86
C GLY A 73 -24.03 -14.78 -5.78
N GLY A 74 -23.15 -14.05 -6.47
CA GLY A 74 -23.17 -12.59 -6.51
C GLY A 74 -21.90 -12.02 -7.13
N LYS A 75 -21.87 -10.70 -7.35
CA LYS A 75 -20.62 -10.03 -7.71
C LYS A 75 -19.77 -9.86 -6.44
N PRO A 76 -18.47 -10.21 -6.47
CA PRO A 76 -17.58 -9.93 -5.35
C PRO A 76 -17.56 -8.43 -5.03
N CYS A 77 -17.51 -8.11 -3.73
CA CYS A 77 -17.50 -6.75 -3.22
C CYS A 77 -16.15 -6.44 -2.55
N ILE A 78 -15.55 -5.30 -2.87
CA ILE A 78 -14.34 -4.83 -2.19
C ILE A 78 -14.75 -4.30 -0.82
N GLU A 79 -14.22 -4.92 0.24
CA GLU A 79 -14.46 -4.51 1.63
C GLU A 79 -13.41 -3.49 2.10
N ALA A 80 -12.15 -3.73 1.76
CA ALA A 80 -11.04 -2.87 2.13
C ALA A 80 -9.79 -3.06 1.27
N PHE A 81 -8.96 -2.02 1.26
CA PHE A 81 -7.57 -2.06 0.83
C PHE A 81 -6.68 -2.12 2.06
N TRP A 82 -5.66 -2.96 2.00
CA TRP A 82 -4.69 -3.13 3.07
C TRP A 82 -3.30 -2.77 2.58
N LEU A 83 -2.65 -1.87 3.32
CA LEU A 83 -1.23 -1.55 3.15
C LEU A 83 -0.50 -2.02 4.39
N CYS A 84 0.55 -2.80 4.21
CA CYS A 84 1.33 -3.33 5.30
C CYS A 84 2.80 -3.07 5.08
N GLY A 85 3.54 -2.87 6.17
CA GLY A 85 4.98 -3.01 6.13
C GLY A 85 5.59 -3.48 7.44
N LYS A 86 6.60 -4.36 7.31
CA LYS A 86 7.32 -4.96 8.43
C LYS A 86 8.37 -3.97 8.94
N LEU A 87 8.29 -3.62 10.22
CA LEU A 87 9.22 -2.69 10.85
C LEU A 87 10.64 -3.28 10.93
N PRO A 88 11.70 -2.46 10.75
CA PRO A 88 13.08 -2.94 10.81
C PRO A 88 13.48 -3.47 12.17
N GLY A 89 14.15 -4.63 12.18
CA GLY A 89 14.74 -5.23 13.38
C GLY A 89 13.74 -5.80 14.39
N ILE A 90 12.43 -5.70 14.14
CA ILE A 90 11.38 -6.20 15.06
C ILE A 90 10.30 -6.99 14.32
N ASP A 91 9.66 -7.91 15.05
CA ASP A 91 8.61 -8.78 14.53
C ASP A 91 7.23 -8.11 14.59
N THR A 92 7.11 -6.95 13.95
CA THR A 92 5.88 -6.16 13.95
C THR A 92 5.59 -5.62 12.55
N THR A 93 4.35 -5.82 12.14
CA THR A 93 3.77 -5.26 10.92
C THR A 93 2.94 -4.03 11.28
N GLU A 94 3.26 -2.90 10.65
CA GLU A 94 2.42 -1.71 10.61
C GLU A 94 1.38 -1.90 9.49
N MET A 95 0.10 -1.70 9.80
CA MET A 95 -1.01 -1.98 8.90
C MET A 95 -1.96 -0.80 8.79
N TRP A 96 -2.37 -0.50 7.56
CA TRP A 96 -3.45 0.43 7.27
C TRP A 96 -4.57 -0.28 6.54
N ARG A 97 -5.78 -0.16 7.09
CA ARG A 97 -7.03 -0.60 6.46
C ARG A 97 -7.78 0.61 5.93
N VAL A 98 -8.14 0.59 4.65
CA VAL A 98 -9.02 1.59 4.04
C VAL A 98 -10.25 0.91 3.47
N GLY A 99 -11.40 1.13 4.11
CA GLY A 99 -12.65 0.48 3.73
C GLY A 99 -13.78 0.88 4.66
N ASN A 100 -15.02 0.67 4.24
CA ASN A 100 -16.20 1.00 5.05
C ASN A 100 -16.19 2.45 5.60
N GLN A 101 -15.80 3.40 4.73
CA GLN A 101 -15.70 4.84 5.03
C GLN A 101 -14.72 5.19 6.17
N ARG A 102 -13.80 4.28 6.52
CA ARG A 102 -12.81 4.49 7.58
C ARG A 102 -11.41 4.21 7.09
N VAL A 103 -10.46 4.89 7.71
CA VAL A 103 -9.03 4.63 7.61
C VAL A 103 -8.57 4.23 9.01
N ILE A 104 -8.12 2.99 9.17
CA ILE A 104 -7.69 2.45 10.47
C ILE A 104 -6.21 2.11 10.36
N ARG A 105 -5.44 2.52 11.36
CA ARG A 105 -4.04 2.16 11.52
C ARG A 105 -3.92 1.21 12.69
N GLU A 106 -3.23 0.09 12.50
CA GLU A 106 -2.98 -0.88 13.57
C GLU A 106 -1.60 -1.54 13.43
N ARG A 107 -1.19 -2.25 14.48
CA ARG A 107 0.03 -3.07 14.48
C ARG A 107 -0.30 -4.50 14.86
N LYS A 108 0.34 -5.45 14.19
CA LYS A 108 0.23 -6.89 14.46
C LYS A 108 1.61 -7.53 14.47
N PRO A 109 1.80 -8.67 15.16
CA PRO A 109 2.98 -9.50 14.95
C PRO A 109 3.11 -9.91 13.47
N PHE A 110 4.33 -9.96 12.96
CA PHE A 110 4.54 -10.43 11.59
C PHE A 110 4.22 -11.94 11.49
N GLY A 111 3.61 -12.35 10.38
CA GLY A 111 3.02 -13.67 10.20
C GLY A 111 1.64 -13.87 10.88
N ARG A 112 1.06 -12.83 11.48
CA ARG A 112 -0.28 -12.85 12.09
C ARG A 112 -1.12 -11.61 11.74
N GLU A 113 -0.89 -11.05 10.56
CA GLU A 113 -1.46 -9.76 10.16
C GLU A 113 -2.97 -9.80 9.99
N TRP A 114 -3.51 -10.86 9.37
CA TRP A 114 -4.90 -10.89 8.94
C TRP A 114 -5.57 -12.20 9.37
N GLY A 115 -6.66 -12.10 10.13
CA GLY A 115 -7.34 -13.27 10.70
C GLY A 115 -6.45 -14.14 11.61
N GLY A 116 -5.32 -13.60 12.10
CA GLY A 116 -4.32 -14.34 12.87
C GLY A 116 -3.34 -15.17 12.03
N ALA A 117 -3.38 -15.05 10.70
CA ALA A 117 -2.51 -15.77 9.77
C ALA A 117 -1.59 -14.84 8.97
N ALA A 118 -0.56 -15.44 8.39
CA ALA A 118 0.41 -14.74 7.55
C ALA A 118 -0.21 -14.36 6.21
N THR A 119 -0.07 -13.09 5.84
CA THR A 119 -0.41 -12.63 4.49
C THR A 119 0.68 -13.02 3.49
N ARG A 120 0.32 -13.19 2.20
CA ARG A 120 1.25 -13.50 1.10
C ARG A 120 1.50 -12.26 0.25
N GLY A 121 2.50 -12.32 -0.64
CA GLY A 121 2.79 -11.23 -1.58
C GLY A 121 3.77 -10.18 -1.07
N TRP A 122 4.46 -10.46 0.04
CA TRP A 122 5.50 -9.61 0.60
C TRP A 122 6.65 -9.37 -0.37
N LYS A 123 7.01 -8.10 -0.57
CA LYS A 123 8.20 -7.68 -1.32
C LYS A 123 9.22 -7.03 -0.39
N ALA A 124 10.50 -7.22 -0.68
CA ALA A 124 11.57 -6.67 0.14
C ALA A 124 11.60 -5.13 0.04
N GLY A 125 11.90 -4.50 1.17
CA GLY A 125 12.04 -3.07 1.31
C GLY A 125 13.48 -2.64 1.50
N ASN A 126 13.74 -1.36 1.23
CA ASN A 126 15.01 -0.70 1.46
C ASN A 126 15.00 -0.05 2.84
N ILE A 127 15.84 -0.54 3.74
CA ILE A 127 15.93 -0.10 5.14
C ILE A 127 16.89 1.09 5.35
N SER A 128 17.46 1.67 4.28
CA SER A 128 18.40 2.79 4.40
C SER A 128 17.75 4.14 4.77
N GLY A 129 16.41 4.22 4.76
CA GLY A 129 15.66 5.45 4.99
C GLY A 129 15.02 5.55 6.38
N ILE A 130 14.43 6.72 6.66
CA ILE A 130 13.62 6.94 7.87
C ILE A 130 12.33 6.13 7.77
N VAL A 131 12.05 5.33 8.80
CA VAL A 131 10.78 4.61 8.93
C VAL A 131 9.63 5.61 8.99
N THR A 132 8.75 5.58 8.00
CA THR A 132 7.56 6.44 7.94
C THR A 132 6.31 5.59 7.80
N SER A 133 5.29 5.93 8.58
CA SER A 133 3.93 5.40 8.43
C SER A 133 2.94 6.47 8.87
N LYS A 134 2.28 7.12 7.92
CA LYS A 134 1.38 8.25 8.20
C LYS A 134 0.34 8.45 7.11
N LEU A 135 -0.76 9.10 7.50
CA LEU A 135 -1.72 9.72 6.59
C LEU A 135 -1.31 11.20 6.42
N VAL A 136 -1.10 11.64 5.19
CA VAL A 136 -0.73 13.03 4.85
C VAL A 136 -1.77 13.64 3.92
N SER A 137 -2.08 14.91 4.13
CA SER A 137 -2.92 15.68 3.20
C SER A 137 -2.07 16.18 2.04
N ILE A 138 -2.58 16.03 0.82
CA ILE A 138 -2.00 16.62 -0.39
C ILE A 138 -2.48 18.08 -0.42
N THR A 139 -1.70 18.98 0.17
CA THR A 139 -1.89 20.41 -0.05
C THR A 139 -1.54 20.73 -1.50
N SER A 140 -2.33 21.56 -2.17
CA SER A 140 -2.24 21.87 -3.61
C SER A 140 -1.00 22.68 -4.03
N ARG A 141 0.14 22.47 -3.38
CA ARG A 141 1.43 23.06 -3.74
C ARG A 141 2.40 21.91 -3.87
N ASP A 142 2.46 21.37 -5.08
CA ASP A 142 3.63 20.77 -5.73
C ASP A 142 3.17 20.34 -7.14
N ASN A 143 2.75 21.33 -7.94
CA ASN A 143 2.79 21.19 -9.40
C ASN A 143 4.26 21.37 -9.82
N HIS A 144 5.08 20.35 -9.58
CA HIS A 144 6.34 20.22 -10.29
C HIS A 144 6.15 19.20 -11.42
N GLY A 145 5.79 19.75 -12.58
CA GLY A 145 6.25 19.30 -13.89
C GLY A 145 5.81 17.93 -14.37
N LEU A 146 4.62 17.86 -14.97
CA LEU A 146 4.42 17.06 -16.18
C LEU A 146 3.60 17.92 -17.15
N ALA A 147 4.34 18.65 -18.00
CA ALA A 147 3.87 19.12 -19.29
C ALA A 147 4.25 18.07 -20.35
#